data_AF-A0A2D7HQE0-F1
#
_entry.id   AF-A0A2D7HQE0-F1
#
_cell.length_a   1.000
_cell.length_b   1.000
_cell.length_c   1.000
_cell.angle_alpha   90.00
_cell.angle_beta   90.00
_cell.angle_gamma   90.00
#
_symmetry.space_group_name_H-M   'P 1'
#
loop_
_entity.id
_entity.type
_entity.pdbx_description
1 polymer ?
#
loop_
_entity_poly.entity_id
_entity_poly.type
_entity_poly.pdbx_seq_one_letter_code
_entity_poly.pdbx_strand_id
1 'polypeptide(L)'
;MFDNNCFYNLKKRSLIRINGKDKFSFIQGIISNDVNILKENNSIYSSILTPQGRFIADFFVTNHKDSLLLEVHESYKDVIIGKLQMYKLRSDVEISTCEDFCILLVSKFSNDFYSNVLNGDFLYYDDPRFNNYFKRLYLFKGLEKNIFDEIGMKEISTMDFNELKFKNVIPDFHIDVLKNKSLLMEMRFDDLNGISWTKGCYMGQEITSRMKYRNLMKRKLFQIKIDFNSNIEDSLNVNDKEIGHITSHNKKNGFAYINLNYFKEYGMKTLLCGDSKIKIFEPWWKKGD
;
A
#
# COMPACT_ATOMS: atom_id res chain seq x y z
N MET A 1 -10.41 -12.28 -8.63
CA MET A 1 -10.19 -11.35 -9.74
C MET A 1 -11.19 -10.23 -9.62
N PHE A 2 -10.73 -8.99 -9.77
CA PHE A 2 -11.60 -7.83 -9.81
C PHE A 2 -12.32 -7.82 -11.15
N ASP A 3 -13.65 -7.70 -11.13
CA ASP A 3 -14.45 -7.68 -12.35
C ASP A 3 -14.09 -6.47 -13.22
N ASN A 4 -13.98 -6.70 -14.53
CA ASN A 4 -13.56 -5.68 -15.50
C ASN A 4 -14.60 -4.56 -15.67
N ASN A 5 -15.87 -4.83 -15.32
CA ASN A 5 -16.94 -3.84 -15.40
C ASN A 5 -17.27 -3.23 -14.03
N CYS A 6 -16.37 -3.36 -13.05
CA CYS A 6 -16.55 -2.86 -11.70
C CYS A 6 -15.46 -1.86 -11.31
N PHE A 7 -15.82 -0.91 -10.45
CA PHE A 7 -14.88 -0.01 -9.82
C PHE A 7 -15.13 0.08 -8.31
N TYR A 8 -14.13 0.51 -7.56
CA TYR A 8 -14.28 0.86 -6.15
C TYR A 8 -13.87 2.30 -5.93
N ASN A 9 -14.73 3.09 -5.28
CA ASN A 9 -14.44 4.46 -4.90
C ASN A 9 -13.70 4.52 -3.56
N LEU A 10 -12.44 4.98 -3.60
CA LEU A 10 -11.56 5.08 -2.44
C LEU A 10 -11.88 6.32 -1.57
N LYS A 11 -13.03 6.29 -0.89
CA LYS A 11 -13.58 7.40 -0.09
C LYS A 11 -12.75 7.81 1.14
N LYS A 12 -11.81 6.98 1.58
CA LYS A 12 -10.94 7.25 2.76
C LYS A 12 -9.52 7.66 2.35
N ARG A 13 -9.37 8.32 1.21
CA ARG A 13 -8.09 8.83 0.71
C ARG A 13 -8.09 10.35 0.70
N SER A 14 -6.90 10.89 0.93
CA SER A 14 -6.59 12.29 0.73
C SER A 14 -5.48 12.46 -0.29
N LEU A 15 -5.50 13.59 -0.99
CA LEU A 15 -4.42 14.00 -1.89
C LEU A 15 -3.72 15.23 -1.32
N ILE A 16 -2.45 15.08 -0.99
CA ILE A 16 -1.57 16.20 -0.62
C ILE A 16 -0.82 16.61 -1.89
N ARG A 17 -0.90 17.89 -2.26
CA ARG A 17 -0.18 18.48 -3.39
C ARG A 17 1.12 19.10 -2.91
N ILE A 18 2.18 18.86 -3.66
CA ILE A 18 3.50 19.45 -3.46
C ILE A 18 3.91 20.17 -4.74
N ASN A 19 3.98 21.49 -4.67
CA ASN A 19 4.45 22.38 -5.73
C ASN A 19 5.83 22.94 -5.40
N GLY A 20 6.40 23.72 -6.32
CA GLY A 20 7.66 24.44 -6.14
C GLY A 20 8.82 23.82 -6.90
N LYS A 21 9.92 24.58 -7.02
CA LYS A 21 11.09 24.19 -7.83
C LYS A 21 11.85 23.01 -7.23
N ASP A 22 11.81 22.88 -5.91
CA ASP A 22 12.55 21.84 -5.17
C ASP A 22 11.72 20.57 -4.89
N LYS A 23 10.49 20.45 -5.42
CA LYS A 23 9.55 19.37 -5.07
C LYS A 23 10.14 17.96 -5.20
N PHE A 24 10.91 17.70 -6.25
CA PHE A 24 11.54 16.40 -6.48
C PHE A 24 12.72 16.16 -5.52
N SER A 25 13.67 17.09 -5.42
CA SER A 25 14.82 16.94 -4.51
C SER A 25 14.39 16.85 -3.05
N PHE A 26 13.38 17.62 -2.65
CA PHE A 26 12.77 17.59 -1.33
C PHE A 26 12.18 16.21 -1.00
N ILE A 27 11.30 15.69 -1.86
CA ILE A 27 10.66 14.38 -1.63
C ILE A 27 11.67 13.25 -1.70
N GLN A 28 12.66 13.33 -2.59
CA GLN A 28 13.69 12.32 -2.75
C GLN A 28 14.45 12.02 -1.45
N GLY A 29 14.72 13.02 -0.62
CA GLY A 29 15.43 12.81 0.66
C GLY A 29 14.56 12.22 1.79
N ILE A 30 13.24 12.18 1.62
CA ILE A 30 12.30 11.86 2.70
C ILE A 30 11.72 10.46 2.58
N ILE A 31 11.48 10.00 1.35
CA ILE A 31 10.68 8.79 1.10
C ILE A 31 11.57 7.57 0.79
N SER A 32 11.04 6.36 1.00
CA SER A 32 11.77 5.11 0.76
C SER A 32 12.02 4.74 -0.71
N ASN A 33 11.29 5.35 -1.64
CA ASN A 33 11.40 5.05 -3.08
C ASN A 33 11.99 6.22 -3.88
N ASP A 34 12.35 5.99 -5.14
CA ASP A 34 13.01 6.98 -5.99
C ASP A 34 12.01 7.81 -6.78
N VAL A 35 11.86 9.08 -6.42
CA VAL A 35 10.93 10.00 -7.08
C VAL A 35 11.35 10.29 -8.53
N ASN A 36 12.60 10.05 -8.90
CA ASN A 36 13.05 10.25 -10.29
C ASN A 36 12.42 9.24 -11.27
N ILE A 37 11.91 8.10 -10.77
CA ILE A 37 11.15 7.14 -11.59
C ILE A 37 9.90 7.80 -12.19
N LEU A 38 9.37 8.86 -11.58
CA LEU A 38 8.22 9.62 -12.08
C LEU A 38 8.50 10.42 -13.37
N LYS A 39 9.75 10.43 -13.84
CA LYS A 39 10.08 10.99 -15.17
C LYS A 39 9.63 10.07 -16.31
N GLU A 40 9.55 8.77 -16.05
CA GLU A 40 9.18 7.75 -17.04
C GLU A 40 7.88 7.03 -16.66
N ASN A 41 7.45 7.11 -15.40
CA ASN A 41 6.25 6.47 -14.87
C ASN A 41 5.28 7.49 -14.29
N ASN A 42 3.98 7.15 -14.26
CA ASN A 42 2.96 8.03 -13.68
C ASN A 42 2.99 8.08 -12.15
N SER A 43 3.31 6.96 -11.50
CA SER A 43 3.23 6.83 -10.04
C SER A 43 4.23 5.83 -9.48
N ILE A 44 4.60 6.02 -8.21
CA ILE A 44 5.38 5.09 -7.40
C ILE A 44 4.69 4.87 -6.06
N TYR A 45 4.88 3.68 -5.48
CA TYR A 45 4.50 3.40 -4.10
C TYR A 45 5.68 3.68 -3.17
N SER A 46 5.45 4.28 -2.00
CA SER A 46 6.52 4.62 -1.07
C SER A 46 6.00 4.74 0.36
N SER A 47 6.93 4.90 1.30
CA SER A 47 6.64 5.21 2.70
C SER A 47 7.51 6.37 3.20
N ILE A 48 7.03 7.03 4.26
CA ILE A 48 7.80 7.91 5.12
C ILE A 48 8.10 7.20 6.45
N LEU A 49 9.32 7.37 6.94
CA LEU A 49 9.82 6.70 8.15
C LEU A 49 10.16 7.69 9.25
N THR A 50 10.24 7.18 10.47
CA THR A 50 10.95 7.87 11.56
C THR A 50 12.46 7.90 11.25
N PRO A 51 13.24 8.80 11.87
CA PRO A 51 14.70 8.75 11.78
C PRO A 51 15.29 7.40 12.20
N GLN A 52 14.61 6.68 13.11
CA GLN A 52 14.97 5.33 13.54
C GLN A 52 14.47 4.24 12.57
N GLY A 53 13.99 4.58 11.38
CA GLY A 53 13.58 3.62 10.35
C GLY A 53 12.28 2.88 10.61
N ARG A 54 11.42 3.37 11.52
CA ARG A 54 10.10 2.80 11.78
C ARG A 54 9.06 3.35 10.81
N PHE A 55 8.12 2.51 10.39
CA PHE A 55 7.01 2.91 9.53
C PHE A 55 6.16 4.00 10.19
N ILE A 56 5.86 5.08 9.44
CA ILE A 56 4.87 6.09 9.84
C ILE A 56 3.60 5.90 9.00
N ALA A 57 3.74 5.96 7.68
CA ALA A 57 2.65 5.84 6.73
C ALA A 57 3.17 5.45 5.34
N ASP A 58 2.30 4.88 4.52
CA ASP A 58 2.50 4.60 3.10
C ASP A 58 1.64 5.52 2.23
N PHE A 59 2.07 5.70 0.99
CA PHE A 59 1.37 6.51 0.01
C PHE A 59 1.85 6.24 -1.42
N PHE A 60 1.03 6.68 -2.36
CA PHE A 60 1.43 6.79 -3.77
C PHE A 60 1.95 8.19 -4.02
N VAL A 61 3.06 8.31 -4.72
CA VAL A 61 3.54 9.60 -5.25
C VAL A 61 3.30 9.59 -6.75
N THR A 62 2.51 10.54 -7.22
CA THR A 62 2.05 10.59 -8.61
C THR A 62 2.39 11.95 -9.21
N ASN A 63 2.94 11.96 -10.42
CA ASN A 63 3.19 13.21 -11.14
C ASN A 63 1.87 13.73 -11.73
N HIS A 64 1.55 14.99 -11.49
CA HIS A 64 0.35 15.64 -12.04
C HIS A 64 0.69 17.06 -12.45
N LYS A 65 0.71 17.31 -13.77
CA LYS A 65 1.08 18.61 -14.34
C LYS A 65 2.47 19.02 -13.83
N ASP A 66 2.59 20.15 -13.13
CA ASP A 66 3.85 20.61 -12.53
C ASP A 66 3.91 20.36 -11.00
N SER A 67 3.19 19.36 -10.51
CA SER A 67 3.05 19.05 -9.09
C SER A 67 3.23 17.57 -8.79
N LEU A 68 3.63 17.26 -7.56
CA LEU A 68 3.56 15.90 -7.03
C LEU A 68 2.30 15.77 -6.18
N LEU A 69 1.57 14.65 -6.35
CA LEU A 69 0.43 14.28 -5.54
C LEU A 69 0.77 13.09 -4.66
N LEU A 70 0.50 13.19 -3.37
CA LEU A 70 0.63 12.10 -2.41
C LEU A 70 -0.76 11.58 -2.07
N GLU A 71 -1.12 10.38 -2.55
CA GLU A 71 -2.32 9.68 -2.10
C GLU A 71 -2.04 8.96 -0.78
N VAL A 72 -2.71 9.41 0.27
CA VAL A 72 -2.58 8.90 1.63
C VAL A 72 -3.91 8.37 2.13
N HIS A 73 -3.90 7.47 3.12
CA HIS A 73 -5.13 7.26 3.92
C HIS A 73 -5.45 8.55 4.69
N GLU A 74 -6.73 8.94 4.74
CA GLU A 74 -7.17 10.21 5.36
C GLU A 74 -6.61 10.39 6.78
N SER A 75 -6.57 9.31 7.57
CA SER A 75 -6.06 9.33 8.95
C SER A 75 -4.58 9.69 9.09
N TYR A 76 -3.80 9.63 8.01
CA TYR A 76 -2.37 9.98 8.00
C TYR A 76 -2.10 11.35 7.38
N LYS A 77 -3.11 12.03 6.82
CA LYS A 77 -2.94 13.31 6.12
C LYS A 77 -2.19 14.34 6.94
N ASP A 78 -2.71 14.69 8.12
CA ASP A 78 -2.15 15.76 8.94
C ASP A 78 -0.78 15.38 9.52
N VAL A 79 -0.58 14.08 9.82
CA VAL A 79 0.72 13.54 10.26
C VAL A 79 1.77 13.72 9.18
N ILE A 80 1.43 13.38 7.93
CA ILE A 80 2.33 13.52 6.79
C ILE A 80 2.61 14.99 6.50
N ILE A 81 1.58 15.85 6.45
CA ILE A 81 1.76 17.29 6.24
C ILE A 81 2.69 17.87 7.32
N GLY A 82 2.45 17.56 8.60
CA GLY A 82 3.30 18.03 9.70
C GLY A 82 4.75 17.59 9.56
N LYS A 83 5.01 16.35 9.13
CA LYS A 83 6.37 15.86 8.86
C LYS A 83 7.02 16.54 7.67
N LEU A 84 6.29 16.72 6.57
CA LEU A 84 6.81 17.44 5.40
C LEU A 84 7.12 18.90 5.74
N GLN A 85 6.27 19.58 6.51
CA GLN A 85 6.53 20.95 6.98
C GLN A 85 7.77 21.02 7.87
N MET A 86 7.95 20.05 8.77
CA MET A 86 9.16 19.96 9.60
C MET A 86 10.45 19.82 8.76
N TYR A 87 10.39 19.07 7.66
CA TYR A 87 11.56 18.81 6.80
C TYR A 87 11.77 19.85 5.70
N LYS A 88 10.77 20.71 5.42
CA LYS A 88 10.77 21.68 4.31
C LYS A 88 11.93 22.68 4.35
N LEU A 89 12.57 22.93 5.49
CA LEU A 89 13.64 23.91 5.74
C LEU A 89 14.31 24.49 4.47
N ARG A 90 13.97 25.75 4.16
CA ARG A 90 14.48 26.55 3.02
C ARG A 90 14.19 26.02 1.60
N SER A 91 13.60 24.83 1.46
CA SER A 91 13.19 24.30 0.15
C SER A 91 12.05 25.14 -0.41
N ASP A 92 12.15 25.49 -1.69
CA ASP A 92 11.09 26.14 -2.46
C ASP A 92 10.02 25.10 -2.81
N VAL A 93 9.20 24.77 -1.80
CA VAL A 93 8.07 23.86 -1.92
C VAL A 93 6.83 24.42 -1.23
N GLU A 94 5.66 24.25 -1.85
CA GLU A 94 4.36 24.53 -1.22
C GLU A 94 3.63 23.20 -1.00
N ILE A 95 3.07 23.02 0.19
CA ILE A 95 2.36 21.80 0.59
C ILE A 95 0.92 22.19 0.90
N SER A 96 -0.03 21.65 0.15
CA SER A 96 -1.46 21.90 0.30
C SER A 96 -2.28 20.62 0.15
N THR A 97 -3.55 20.66 0.50
CA THR A 97 -4.48 19.54 0.27
C THR A 97 -5.30 19.83 -0.99
N CYS A 98 -5.52 18.82 -1.82
CA CYS A 98 -6.44 18.94 -2.95
C CYS A 98 -7.89 18.79 -2.47
N GLU A 99 -8.76 19.64 -2.97
CA GLU A 99 -10.22 19.51 -2.85
C GLU A 99 -10.79 18.99 -4.17
N ASP A 100 -12.08 18.61 -4.18
CA ASP A 100 -12.83 18.22 -5.38
C ASP A 100 -12.13 17.16 -6.26
N PHE A 101 -11.81 16.01 -5.66
CA PHE A 101 -11.24 14.87 -6.36
C PHE A 101 -12.00 13.58 -6.06
N CYS A 102 -11.83 12.58 -6.93
CA CYS A 102 -12.30 11.23 -6.74
C CYS A 102 -11.18 10.26 -7.14
N ILE A 103 -10.94 9.22 -6.34
CA ILE A 103 -9.98 8.17 -6.66
C ILE A 103 -10.72 6.85 -6.78
N LEU A 104 -10.58 6.22 -7.92
CA LEU A 104 -11.20 4.94 -8.23
C LEU A 104 -10.14 3.87 -8.47
N LEU A 105 -10.43 2.66 -8.01
CA LEU A 105 -9.72 1.44 -8.41
C LEU A 105 -10.57 0.68 -9.41
N VAL A 106 -9.95 0.23 -10.50
CA VAL A 106 -10.55 -0.64 -11.51
C VAL A 106 -9.66 -1.85 -11.76
N SER A 107 -10.19 -2.89 -12.39
CA SER A 107 -9.40 -4.04 -12.82
C SER A 107 -8.34 -3.59 -13.84
N LYS A 108 -7.15 -4.19 -13.83
CA LYS A 108 -6.16 -3.92 -14.88
C LYS A 108 -6.66 -4.27 -16.28
N PHE A 109 -7.56 -5.24 -16.37
CA PHE A 109 -8.16 -5.70 -17.63
C PHE A 109 -9.46 -4.97 -17.97
N SER A 110 -9.86 -3.97 -17.18
CA SER A 110 -10.90 -3.03 -17.62
C SER A 110 -10.39 -2.35 -18.89
N ASN A 111 -11.18 -2.38 -19.95
CA ASN A 111 -10.83 -1.74 -21.21
C ASN A 111 -10.53 -0.25 -20.98
N ASP A 112 -9.53 0.29 -21.66
CA ASP A 112 -9.05 1.68 -21.53
C ASP A 112 -10.06 2.73 -22.08
N PHE A 113 -11.35 2.38 -22.16
CA PHE A 113 -12.43 3.22 -22.69
C PHE A 113 -12.50 4.58 -21.99
N TYR A 114 -12.07 4.69 -20.74
CA TYR A 114 -12.03 5.94 -19.99
C TYR A 114 -11.31 7.06 -20.74
N SER A 115 -10.23 6.75 -21.45
CA SER A 115 -9.44 7.75 -22.18
C SER A 115 -10.21 8.44 -23.31
N ASN A 116 -11.21 7.76 -23.89
CA ASN A 116 -12.03 8.29 -24.98
C ASN A 116 -13.32 8.95 -24.49
N VAL A 117 -13.75 8.68 -23.25
CA VAL A 117 -15.03 9.14 -22.69
C VAL A 117 -14.84 10.26 -21.67
N LEU A 118 -13.76 10.23 -20.89
CA LEU A 118 -13.48 11.26 -19.90
C LEU A 118 -12.94 12.53 -20.58
N ASN A 119 -13.76 13.59 -20.60
CA ASN A 119 -13.30 14.93 -20.91
C ASN A 119 -12.92 15.65 -19.61
N GLY A 120 -11.66 16.06 -19.46
CA GLY A 120 -11.23 16.85 -18.30
C GLY A 120 -9.85 16.48 -17.78
N ASP A 121 -9.58 16.89 -16.54
CA ASP A 121 -8.33 16.61 -15.84
C ASP A 121 -8.43 15.27 -15.09
N PHE A 122 -7.71 14.26 -15.57
CA PHE A 122 -7.67 12.95 -14.95
C PHE A 122 -6.27 12.33 -15.06
N LEU A 123 -6.02 11.31 -14.22
CA LEU A 123 -4.86 10.44 -14.33
C LEU A 123 -5.32 8.99 -14.34
N TYR A 124 -4.73 8.18 -15.21
CA TYR A 124 -5.05 6.76 -15.33
C TYR A 124 -3.77 5.95 -15.52
N TYR A 125 -3.51 5.01 -14.60
CA TYR A 125 -2.25 4.26 -14.59
C TYR A 125 -2.36 2.95 -13.79
N ASP A 126 -1.42 2.04 -14.02
CA ASP A 126 -1.30 0.79 -13.26
C ASP A 126 -0.93 1.06 -11.80
N ASP A 127 -1.56 0.35 -10.84
CA ASP A 127 -1.19 0.46 -9.43
C ASP A 127 0.27 -0.01 -9.24
N PRO A 128 1.19 0.86 -8.78
CA PRO A 128 2.61 0.57 -8.80
C PRO A 128 3.03 -0.53 -7.82
N ARG A 129 2.16 -0.98 -6.91
CA ARG A 129 2.48 -2.10 -5.99
C ARG A 129 2.43 -3.44 -6.69
N PHE A 130 1.53 -3.58 -7.65
CA PHE A 130 1.21 -4.86 -8.28
C PHE A 130 1.28 -4.70 -9.78
N ASN A 131 2.27 -5.33 -10.41
CA ASN A 131 2.47 -5.16 -11.84
C ASN A 131 1.24 -5.51 -12.69
N ASN A 132 0.28 -6.32 -12.22
CA ASN A 132 -0.81 -6.83 -13.07
C ASN A 132 -2.22 -6.93 -12.44
N TYR A 133 -2.56 -6.13 -11.42
CA TYR A 133 -3.84 -6.34 -10.71
C TYR A 133 -4.84 -5.19 -10.81
N PHE A 134 -4.42 -3.96 -10.49
CA PHE A 134 -5.30 -2.80 -10.48
C PHE A 134 -4.81 -1.71 -11.41
N LYS A 135 -5.74 -0.89 -11.87
CA LYS A 135 -5.47 0.47 -12.33
C LYS A 135 -6.11 1.48 -11.39
N ARG A 136 -5.51 2.65 -11.34
CA ARG A 136 -5.91 3.80 -10.53
C ARG A 136 -6.38 4.90 -11.45
N LEU A 137 -7.57 5.43 -11.18
CA LEU A 137 -8.16 6.54 -11.90
C LEU A 137 -8.39 7.70 -10.94
N TYR A 138 -7.69 8.80 -11.15
CA TYR A 138 -7.87 10.02 -10.37
C TYR A 138 -8.67 10.98 -11.24
N LEU A 139 -9.77 11.47 -10.71
CA LEU A 139 -10.64 12.45 -11.35
C LEU A 139 -10.54 13.74 -10.56
N PHE A 140 -10.29 14.84 -11.23
CA PHE A 140 -10.32 16.18 -10.65
C PHE A 140 -11.56 16.93 -11.12
N LYS A 141 -11.86 18.07 -10.47
CA LYS A 141 -13.03 18.95 -10.70
C LYS A 141 -13.66 18.84 -12.10
N GLY A 142 -14.97 18.53 -12.12
CA GLY A 142 -15.80 18.57 -13.35
C GLY A 142 -16.16 17.20 -13.95
N LEU A 143 -15.67 16.09 -13.40
CA LEU A 143 -16.03 14.74 -13.85
C LEU A 143 -17.08 14.13 -12.91
N GLU A 144 -18.33 14.10 -13.36
CA GLU A 144 -19.45 13.55 -12.59
C GLU A 144 -19.36 12.02 -12.52
N LYS A 145 -19.72 11.43 -11.37
CA LYS A 145 -19.81 9.97 -11.20
C LYS A 145 -20.75 9.29 -12.20
N ASN A 146 -21.70 10.04 -12.75
CA ASN A 146 -22.64 9.59 -13.76
C ASN A 146 -21.95 9.01 -15.00
N ILE A 147 -20.70 9.42 -15.28
CA ILE A 147 -19.91 8.87 -16.39
C ILE A 147 -19.67 7.36 -16.26
N PHE A 148 -19.62 6.83 -15.03
CA PHE A 148 -19.44 5.39 -14.81
C PHE A 148 -20.71 4.60 -15.10
N ASP A 149 -21.88 5.17 -14.80
CA ASP A 149 -23.15 4.56 -15.18
C ASP A 149 -23.32 4.55 -16.71
N GLU A 150 -22.91 5.62 -17.40
CA GLU A 150 -22.96 5.73 -18.87
C GLU A 150 -22.07 4.70 -19.59
N ILE A 151 -20.88 4.42 -19.05
CA ILE A 151 -19.96 3.40 -19.61
C ILE A 151 -20.25 1.98 -19.09
N GLY A 152 -21.35 1.78 -18.36
CA GLY A 152 -21.79 0.47 -17.89
C GLY A 152 -20.93 -0.12 -16.76
N MET A 153 -20.30 0.74 -15.97
CA MET A 153 -19.48 0.33 -14.83
C MET A 153 -20.23 0.42 -13.51
N LYS A 154 -20.01 -0.57 -12.64
CA LYS A 154 -20.69 -0.67 -11.34
C LYS A 154 -19.75 -0.39 -10.16
N GLU A 155 -20.16 0.49 -9.25
CA GLU A 155 -19.47 0.65 -7.96
C GLU A 155 -19.70 -0.60 -7.10
N ILE A 156 -18.62 -1.22 -6.61
CA ILE A 156 -18.72 -2.31 -5.62
C ILE A 156 -18.77 -1.76 -4.20
N SER A 157 -19.42 -2.47 -3.29
CA SER A 157 -19.53 -2.05 -1.90
C SER A 157 -18.20 -2.15 -1.16
N THR A 158 -18.07 -1.44 -0.03
CA THR A 158 -16.90 -1.57 0.86
C THR A 158 -16.73 -3.01 1.38
N MET A 159 -17.84 -3.73 1.59
CA MET A 159 -17.80 -5.14 2.01
C MET A 159 -17.19 -6.02 0.92
N ASP A 160 -17.68 -5.88 -0.32
CA ASP A 160 -17.15 -6.63 -1.47
C ASP A 160 -15.69 -6.30 -1.76
N PHE A 161 -15.32 -5.03 -1.62
CA PHE A 161 -13.92 -4.61 -1.78
C PHE A 161 -13.02 -5.19 -0.68
N ASN A 162 -13.49 -5.25 0.57
CA ASN A 162 -12.73 -5.90 1.65
C ASN A 162 -12.57 -7.40 1.39
N GLU A 163 -13.63 -8.10 1.00
CA GLU A 163 -13.57 -9.50 0.58
C GLU A 163 -12.56 -9.70 -0.57
N LEU A 164 -12.55 -8.78 -1.54
CA LEU A 164 -11.59 -8.78 -2.64
C LEU A 164 -10.16 -8.59 -2.14
N LYS A 165 -9.88 -7.64 -1.24
CA LYS A 165 -8.55 -7.45 -0.65
C LYS A 165 -8.04 -8.73 0.01
N PHE A 166 -8.85 -9.35 0.87
CA PHE A 166 -8.49 -10.58 1.57
C PHE A 166 -8.28 -11.76 0.61
N LYS A 167 -9.19 -11.95 -0.34
CA LYS A 167 -9.11 -13.02 -1.34
C LYS A 167 -7.84 -12.92 -2.20
N ASN A 168 -7.41 -11.70 -2.53
CA ASN A 168 -6.27 -11.46 -3.40
C ASN A 168 -5.04 -10.95 -2.66
N VAL A 169 -4.97 -11.13 -1.34
CA VAL A 169 -3.77 -10.88 -0.53
C VAL A 169 -3.26 -9.43 -0.65
N ILE A 170 -4.16 -8.45 -0.72
CA ILE A 170 -3.78 -7.03 -0.80
C ILE A 170 -3.82 -6.43 0.61
N PRO A 171 -2.66 -6.16 1.24
CA PRO A 171 -2.62 -5.61 2.59
C PRO A 171 -3.10 -4.16 2.61
N ASP A 172 -3.65 -3.75 3.75
CA ASP A 172 -4.01 -2.37 4.05
C ASP A 172 -3.19 -1.90 5.24
N PHE A 173 -2.08 -1.21 5.00
CA PHE A 173 -1.13 -0.84 6.06
C PHE A 173 -1.62 0.28 7.01
N HIS A 174 -2.84 0.76 6.83
CA HIS A 174 -3.56 1.46 7.90
C HIS A 174 -3.99 0.50 9.02
N ILE A 175 -4.28 -0.76 8.68
CA ILE A 175 -4.76 -1.82 9.57
C ILE A 175 -3.65 -2.85 9.86
N ASP A 176 -2.97 -3.34 8.82
CA ASP A 176 -1.99 -4.43 8.89
C ASP A 176 -0.60 -4.01 9.41
N VAL A 177 -0.54 -2.91 10.16
CA VAL A 177 0.67 -2.39 10.79
C VAL A 177 0.74 -2.81 12.26
N LEU A 178 1.86 -3.35 12.68
CA LEU A 178 2.21 -3.43 14.10
C LEU A 178 2.63 -2.03 14.56
N LYS A 179 1.69 -1.31 15.20
CA LYS A 179 1.87 0.08 15.64
C LYS A 179 3.21 0.29 16.37
N ASN A 180 3.95 1.33 15.97
CA ASN A 180 5.27 1.72 16.51
C ASN A 180 6.38 0.65 16.42
N LYS A 181 6.14 -0.49 15.77
CA LYS A 181 7.10 -1.60 15.68
C LYS A 181 7.51 -1.91 14.24
N SER A 182 6.60 -1.71 13.29
CA SER A 182 6.77 -2.21 11.91
C SER A 182 7.94 -1.58 11.18
N LEU A 183 8.62 -2.42 10.40
CA LEU A 183 9.72 -2.07 9.51
C LEU A 183 9.33 -2.44 8.07
N LEU A 184 9.80 -1.67 7.10
CA LEU A 184 9.41 -1.83 5.69
C LEU A 184 9.63 -3.24 5.15
N MET A 185 10.75 -3.85 5.50
CA MET A 185 11.08 -5.21 5.07
C MET A 185 10.18 -6.28 5.71
N GLU A 186 9.68 -6.06 6.93
CA GLU A 186 8.71 -6.96 7.57
C GLU A 186 7.35 -6.85 6.87
N MET A 187 7.00 -5.64 6.42
CA MET A 187 5.78 -5.33 5.68
C MET A 187 5.87 -5.67 4.19
N ARG A 188 7.01 -6.20 3.72
CA ARG A 188 7.27 -6.55 2.31
C ARG A 188 7.22 -5.39 1.32
N PHE A 189 7.67 -4.20 1.73
CA PHE A 189 7.76 -3.06 0.81
C PHE A 189 8.78 -3.28 -0.33
N ASP A 190 9.74 -4.18 -0.14
CA ASP A 190 10.64 -4.66 -1.21
C ASP A 190 9.88 -5.40 -2.32
N ASP A 191 8.96 -6.29 -1.93
CA ASP A 191 8.10 -7.02 -2.84
C ASP A 191 7.07 -6.09 -3.52
N LEU A 192 6.57 -5.07 -2.80
CA LEU A 192 5.54 -4.14 -3.26
C LEU A 192 6.07 -2.91 -4.03
N ASN A 193 7.29 -2.96 -4.56
CA ASN A 193 7.93 -1.83 -5.26
C ASN A 193 8.01 -0.53 -4.41
N GLY A 194 8.01 -0.64 -3.08
CA GLY A 194 7.96 0.47 -2.14
C GLY A 194 9.33 0.99 -1.66
N ILE A 195 10.44 0.34 -2.09
CA ILE A 195 11.81 0.70 -1.72
C ILE A 195 12.66 0.74 -2.98
N SER A 196 13.40 1.83 -3.18
CA SER A 196 14.49 1.86 -4.15
C SER A 196 15.80 1.53 -3.46
N TRP A 197 16.52 0.55 -4.02
CA TRP A 197 17.83 0.12 -3.52
C TRP A 197 19.00 0.83 -4.20
N THR A 198 18.72 1.59 -5.26
CA THR A 198 19.69 2.29 -6.09
C THR A 198 19.65 3.81 -5.91
N LYS A 199 18.68 4.33 -5.15
CA LYS A 199 18.61 5.77 -4.81
C LYS A 199 19.63 6.16 -3.74
N GLY A 200 19.87 7.47 -3.66
CA GLY A 200 20.65 8.08 -2.59
C GLY A 200 19.97 8.04 -1.22
N CYS A 201 20.63 8.66 -0.22
CA CYS A 201 20.19 8.62 1.17
C CYS A 201 18.77 9.14 1.39
N TYR A 202 18.00 8.46 2.25
CA TYR A 202 16.69 8.94 2.72
C TYR A 202 16.49 8.73 4.22
N MET A 203 15.53 9.45 4.80
CA MET A 203 15.22 9.39 6.23
C MET A 203 14.89 7.96 6.70
N GLY A 204 15.62 7.47 7.71
CA GLY A 204 15.38 6.15 8.30
C GLY A 204 15.92 4.96 7.48
N GLN A 205 16.73 5.19 6.45
CA GLN A 205 17.26 4.14 5.58
C GLN A 205 18.16 3.12 6.28
N GLU A 206 18.92 3.51 7.31
CA GLU A 206 19.96 2.67 7.94
C GLU A 206 19.43 1.30 8.38
N ILE A 207 18.28 1.27 9.07
CA ILE A 207 17.67 0.00 9.51
C ILE A 207 17.23 -0.83 8.30
N THR A 208 16.53 -0.21 7.35
CA THR A 208 16.03 -0.90 6.14
C THR A 208 17.18 -1.53 5.36
N SER A 209 18.28 -0.80 5.16
CA SER A 209 19.47 -1.28 4.45
C SER A 209 20.19 -2.38 5.21
N ARG A 210 20.37 -2.23 6.54
CA ARG A 210 20.96 -3.28 7.39
C ARG A 210 20.16 -4.57 7.34
N MET A 211 18.83 -4.50 7.38
CA MET A 211 17.98 -5.69 7.31
C MET A 211 18.20 -6.48 6.02
N LYS A 212 18.30 -5.79 4.87
CA LYS A 212 18.60 -6.41 3.58
C LYS A 212 20.01 -7.00 3.53
N TYR A 213 21.04 -6.17 3.73
CA TYR A 213 22.42 -6.58 3.46
C TYR A 213 23.05 -7.47 4.53
N ARG A 214 22.52 -7.48 5.76
CA ARG A 214 22.99 -8.36 6.85
C ARG A 214 22.07 -9.55 7.11
N ASN A 215 21.04 -9.75 6.28
CA ASN A 215 20.05 -10.82 6.41
C ASN A 215 19.47 -10.97 7.83
N LEU A 216 19.09 -9.83 8.44
CA LEU A 216 18.59 -9.79 9.82
C LEU A 216 17.07 -9.94 9.91
N MET A 217 16.43 -10.36 8.82
CA MET A 217 14.98 -10.53 8.74
C MET A 217 14.54 -11.70 9.61
N LYS A 218 13.75 -11.40 10.65
CA LYS A 218 13.20 -12.42 11.55
C LYS A 218 11.77 -12.80 11.22
N ARG A 219 10.98 -11.87 10.68
CA ARG A 219 9.56 -12.06 10.35
C ARG A 219 9.17 -11.24 9.13
N LYS A 220 8.13 -11.67 8.44
CA LYS A 220 7.48 -10.93 7.34
C LYS A 220 5.97 -11.09 7.45
N LEU A 221 5.20 -10.25 6.75
CA LEU A 221 3.77 -10.41 6.55
C LEU A 221 3.50 -11.62 5.63
N PHE A 222 2.55 -12.48 5.98
CA PHE A 222 2.13 -13.63 5.19
C PHE A 222 0.61 -13.61 5.00
N GLN A 223 0.15 -14.35 3.99
CA GLN A 223 -1.25 -14.72 3.90
C GLN A 223 -1.53 -15.86 4.90
N ILE A 224 -2.67 -15.80 5.57
CA ILE A 224 -3.27 -16.95 6.23
C ILE A 224 -4.58 -17.32 5.55
N LYS A 225 -4.82 -18.63 5.38
CA LYS A 225 -6.15 -19.17 5.07
C LYS A 225 -6.71 -19.80 6.32
N ILE A 226 -7.98 -19.52 6.59
CA ILE A 226 -8.65 -19.86 7.84
C ILE A 226 -9.84 -20.75 7.49
N ASP A 227 -9.91 -21.89 8.17
CA ASP A 227 -11.10 -22.72 8.30
C ASP A 227 -11.67 -22.42 9.69
N PHE A 228 -12.57 -21.44 9.72
CA PHE A 228 -13.05 -20.81 10.94
C PHE A 228 -14.10 -21.67 11.64
N ASN A 229 -13.92 -21.86 12.95
CA ASN A 229 -14.93 -22.47 13.80
C ASN A 229 -15.70 -21.40 14.59
N SER A 230 -15.26 -21.07 15.81
CA SER A 230 -15.94 -20.08 16.65
C SER A 230 -15.01 -18.95 17.11
N ASN A 231 -13.72 -19.22 17.23
CA ASN A 231 -12.72 -18.30 17.74
C ASN A 231 -11.40 -18.39 16.95
N ILE A 232 -10.73 -17.26 16.81
CA ILE A 232 -9.35 -17.17 16.34
C ILE A 232 -8.64 -16.12 17.18
N GLU A 233 -7.44 -16.44 17.64
CA GLU A 233 -6.63 -15.56 18.47
C GLU A 233 -5.71 -14.68 17.61
N ASP A 234 -5.36 -13.50 18.11
CA ASP A 234 -4.40 -12.65 17.41
C ASP A 234 -2.99 -13.26 17.46
N SER A 235 -2.64 -13.99 18.51
CA SER A 235 -1.33 -14.65 18.65
C SER A 235 -1.41 -16.08 18.11
N LEU A 236 -0.49 -16.43 17.22
CA LEU A 236 -0.38 -17.78 16.68
C LEU A 236 0.70 -18.55 17.46
N ASN A 237 0.26 -19.52 18.26
CA ASN A 237 1.12 -20.31 19.12
C ASN A 237 1.21 -21.77 18.64
N VAL A 238 2.41 -22.36 18.71
CA VAL A 238 2.66 -23.78 18.48
C VAL A 238 3.58 -24.29 19.59
N ASN A 239 3.17 -25.34 20.32
CA ASN A 239 3.92 -25.89 21.46
C ASN A 239 4.33 -24.80 22.47
N ASP A 240 3.36 -23.97 22.88
CA ASP A 240 3.53 -22.83 23.80
C ASP A 240 4.53 -21.74 23.34
N LYS A 241 4.89 -21.73 22.05
CA LYS A 241 5.74 -20.69 21.46
C LYS A 241 4.96 -19.86 20.46
N GLU A 242 5.02 -18.54 20.62
CA GLU A 242 4.48 -17.60 19.63
C GLU A 242 5.31 -17.64 18.36
N ILE A 243 4.68 -18.05 17.26
CA ILE A 243 5.29 -18.13 15.94
C ILE A 243 4.90 -16.95 15.04
N GLY A 244 3.85 -16.22 15.40
CA GLY A 244 3.40 -15.05 14.66
C GLY A 244 2.18 -14.37 15.27
N HIS A 245 1.75 -13.29 14.61
CA HIS A 245 0.64 -12.44 15.06
C HIS A 245 -0.25 -12.06 13.88
N ILE A 246 -1.53 -12.39 13.96
CA ILE A 246 -2.58 -12.07 12.99
C ILE A 246 -2.95 -10.58 13.13
N THR A 247 -3.01 -9.85 12.03
CA THR A 247 -3.39 -8.41 12.04
C THR A 247 -4.82 -8.17 11.58
N SER A 248 -5.28 -8.93 10.59
CA SER A 248 -6.64 -8.79 10.08
C SER A 248 -7.08 -10.07 9.37
N HIS A 249 -8.38 -10.34 9.39
CA HIS A 249 -8.99 -11.45 8.67
C HIS A 249 -10.47 -11.22 8.37
N ASN A 250 -10.98 -11.97 7.39
CA ASN A 250 -12.41 -12.11 7.12
C ASN A 250 -12.94 -13.51 7.44
N LYS A 251 -12.27 -14.22 8.37
CA LYS A 251 -12.57 -15.61 8.80
C LYS A 251 -12.33 -16.67 7.72
N LYS A 252 -11.92 -16.28 6.51
CA LYS A 252 -11.53 -17.19 5.43
C LYS A 252 -10.10 -16.95 4.97
N ASN A 253 -9.70 -15.70 4.88
CA ASN A 253 -8.33 -15.27 4.62
C ASN A 253 -7.96 -14.16 5.60
N GLY A 254 -6.67 -13.94 5.76
CA GLY A 254 -6.14 -12.87 6.59
C GLY A 254 -4.67 -12.61 6.35
N PHE A 255 -4.11 -11.72 7.15
CA PHE A 255 -2.70 -11.39 7.17
C PHE A 255 -2.11 -11.62 8.56
N ALA A 256 -0.89 -12.12 8.60
CA ALA A 256 -0.17 -12.34 9.85
C ALA A 256 1.33 -12.10 9.67
N TYR A 257 1.97 -11.51 10.67
CA TYR A 257 3.43 -11.46 10.74
C TYR A 257 3.94 -12.78 11.31
N ILE A 258 4.68 -13.55 10.50
CA ILE A 258 5.18 -14.87 10.87
C ILE A 258 6.70 -14.83 10.92
N ASN A 259 7.28 -15.45 11.95
CA ASN A 259 8.72 -15.65 12.04
C ASN A 259 9.20 -16.57 10.89
N LEU A 260 10.25 -16.17 10.18
CA LEU A 260 10.75 -16.88 9.01
C LEU A 260 11.29 -18.28 9.34
N ASN A 261 11.84 -18.49 10.53
CA ASN A 261 12.30 -19.82 10.95
C ASN A 261 11.12 -20.77 11.16
N TYR A 262 10.05 -20.29 11.79
CA TYR A 262 8.83 -21.09 11.98
C TYR A 262 8.06 -21.28 10.67
N PHE A 263 8.09 -20.32 9.74
CA PHE A 263 7.49 -20.52 8.43
C PHE A 263 8.18 -21.65 7.65
N LYS A 264 9.51 -21.81 7.74
CA LYS A 264 10.22 -22.94 7.12
C LYS A 264 9.73 -24.30 7.64
N GLU A 265 9.36 -24.36 8.91
CA GLU A 265 8.93 -25.60 9.56
C GLU A 265 7.43 -25.87 9.41
N TYR A 266 6.59 -24.83 9.53
CA TYR A 266 5.14 -24.93 9.63
C TYR A 266 4.38 -24.36 8.43
N GLY A 267 5.06 -23.75 7.47
CA GLY A 267 4.47 -23.21 6.25
C GLY A 267 3.61 -24.26 5.54
N MET A 268 2.43 -23.86 5.07
CA MET A 268 1.45 -24.71 4.39
C MET A 268 0.84 -25.87 5.22
N LYS A 269 1.37 -26.18 6.41
CA LYS A 269 0.78 -27.13 7.36
C LYS A 269 -0.47 -26.54 8.01
N THR A 270 -1.38 -27.40 8.41
CA THR A 270 -2.55 -27.01 9.22
C THR A 270 -2.12 -26.80 10.66
N LEU A 271 -2.36 -25.61 11.20
CA LEU A 271 -2.15 -25.24 12.59
C LEU A 271 -3.48 -24.89 13.25
N LEU A 272 -3.54 -24.96 14.59
CA LEU A 272 -4.65 -24.44 15.37
C LEU A 272 -4.32 -23.03 15.86
N CYS A 273 -5.34 -22.17 15.92
CA CYS A 273 -5.28 -20.85 16.52
C CYS A 273 -6.65 -20.55 17.15
N GLY A 274 -6.71 -20.52 18.48
CA GLY A 274 -7.96 -20.75 19.19
C GLY A 274 -8.52 -22.14 18.86
N ASP A 275 -9.75 -22.19 18.34
CA ASP A 275 -10.39 -23.44 17.89
C ASP A 275 -10.48 -23.55 16.35
N SER A 276 -9.98 -22.55 15.63
CA SER A 276 -9.97 -22.50 14.18
C SER A 276 -8.68 -23.10 13.62
N LYS A 277 -8.77 -23.63 12.39
CA LYS A 277 -7.60 -24.14 11.66
C LYS A 277 -7.07 -23.09 10.72
N ILE A 278 -5.75 -22.96 10.65
CA ILE A 278 -5.10 -22.02 9.73
C ILE A 278 -3.99 -22.69 8.92
N LYS A 279 -3.68 -22.10 7.75
CA LYS A 279 -2.52 -22.41 6.92
C LYS A 279 -1.84 -21.13 6.47
N ILE A 280 -0.52 -21.10 6.52
CA ILE A 280 0.29 -19.91 6.19
C ILE A 280 0.86 -20.06 4.77
N PHE A 281 0.76 -19.00 3.97
CA PHE A 281 1.26 -18.95 2.59
C PHE A 281 2.03 -17.65 2.33
N GLU A 282 3.03 -17.73 1.46
CA GLU A 282 3.62 -16.53 0.87
C GLU A 282 2.59 -15.81 -0.01
N PRO A 283 2.60 -14.47 -0.05
CA PRO A 283 1.74 -13.74 -0.96
C PRO A 283 2.17 -14.01 -2.41
N TRP A 284 1.19 -14.05 -3.33
CA TRP A 284 1.44 -14.32 -4.76
C TRP A 284 2.33 -13.25 -5.44
N TRP A 285 2.38 -12.05 -4.87
CA TRP A 285 3.20 -10.93 -5.35
C TRP A 285 4.59 -10.87 -4.72
N LYS A 286 5.00 -11.87 -3.91
CA LYS A 286 6.38 -12.00 -3.46
C LYS A 286 7.31 -12.03 -4.68
N LYS A 287 8.37 -11.22 -4.66
CA LYS A 287 9.42 -11.29 -5.67
C LYS A 287 10.36 -12.45 -5.32
N GLY A 288 10.94 -13.08 -6.35
CA GLY A 288 11.92 -14.14 -6.15
C GLY A 288 13.07 -13.69 -5.25
N ASP A 289 13.64 -14.65 -4.52
CA ASP A 289 14.82 -14.44 -3.68
C ASP A 289 16.10 -14.23 -4.53
#